data_AF-A0A5J4UNV8-F1
#
_entry.id   AF-A0A5J4UNV8-F1
#
_cell.length_a   1.000
_cell.length_b   1.000
_cell.length_c   1.000
_cell.angle_alpha   90.00
_cell.angle_beta   90.00
_cell.angle_gamma   90.00
#
_symmetry.space_group_name_H-M   'P 1'
#
loop_
_entity.id
_entity.type
_entity.pdbx_description
1 polymer ?
#
loop_
_entity_poly.entity_id
_entity_poly.type
_entity_poly.pdbx_seq_one_letter_code
_entity_poly.pdbx_strand_id
1 'polypeptide(L)'
;MLLLSINLLYSLNLSNTPADCDKTQIVGNWTFKIEPTSSQPDLNCILHGEIAPNSTIHVSLEEPNIANSDKGDTGFWTMVNIEGISIYLGGYHYFALFQYIEAEDEAGKT
;
A
#
# COMPACT_ATOMS: atom_id res chain seq x y z
N MET A 1 37.76 5.07 -13.33
CA MET A 1 37.13 5.10 -11.99
C MET A 1 35.92 6.04 -11.93
N LEU A 2 36.05 7.31 -12.37
CA LEU A 2 34.94 8.29 -12.36
C LEU A 2 33.71 7.87 -13.20
N LEU A 3 33.94 7.25 -14.37
CA LEU A 3 32.88 6.74 -15.25
C LEU A 3 32.12 5.53 -14.67
N LEU A 4 32.78 4.69 -13.85
CA LEU A 4 32.13 3.55 -13.20
C LEU A 4 31.19 4.02 -12.09
N SER A 5 31.61 5.04 -11.34
CA SER A 5 30.82 5.66 -10.27
C SER A 5 29.58 6.40 -10.78
N ILE A 6 29.62 6.99 -11.98
CA ILE A 6 28.44 7.63 -12.58
C ILE A 6 27.39 6.57 -12.95
N ASN A 7 27.80 5.43 -13.52
CA ASN A 7 26.88 4.33 -13.86
C ASN A 7 26.26 3.66 -12.62
N LEU A 8 27.00 3.56 -11.50
CA LEU A 8 26.44 3.08 -10.24
C LEU A 8 25.34 4.00 -9.68
N LEU A 9 25.45 5.31 -9.88
CA LEU A 9 24.46 6.28 -9.40
C LEU A 9 23.18 6.29 -10.26
N TYR A 10 23.29 6.08 -11.58
CA TYR A 10 22.13 5.91 -12.47
C TYR A 10 21.31 4.65 -12.20
N SER A 11 21.87 3.68 -11.47
CA SER A 11 21.20 2.42 -11.11
C SER A 11 20.32 2.54 -9.88
N LEU A 12 20.39 3.66 -9.14
CA LEU A 12 19.54 3.95 -8.00
C LEU A 12 18.18 4.46 -8.52
N ASN A 13 17.39 3.57 -9.11
CA ASN A 13 15.98 3.84 -9.33
C ASN A 13 15.31 3.94 -7.96
N LEU A 14 14.88 5.14 -7.58
CA LEU A 14 14.02 5.36 -6.44
C LEU A 14 12.64 4.81 -6.82
N SER A 15 12.35 3.56 -6.46
CA SER A 15 11.05 2.91 -6.65
C SER A 15 9.98 3.43 -5.67
N ASN A 16 10.04 4.72 -5.36
CA ASN A 16 9.13 5.40 -4.44
C ASN A 16 7.89 5.83 -5.21
N THR A 17 6.72 5.75 -4.58
CA THR A 17 5.53 6.40 -5.13
C THR A 17 5.56 7.91 -4.88
N PRO A 18 4.83 8.73 -5.66
CA PRO A 18 4.64 10.14 -5.35
C PRO A 18 3.81 10.43 -4.09
N ALA A 19 3.27 9.40 -3.43
CA ALA A 19 2.46 9.60 -2.24
C ALA A 19 3.32 10.09 -1.06
N ASP A 20 2.82 11.11 -0.36
CA ASP A 20 3.43 11.66 0.86
C ASP A 20 2.34 11.78 1.94
N CYS A 21 1.96 10.64 2.50
CA CYS A 21 0.89 10.54 3.49
C CYS A 21 1.43 10.57 4.92
N ASP A 22 0.77 11.34 5.78
CA ASP A 22 1.06 11.43 7.20
C ASP A 22 0.26 10.40 8.04
N LYS A 23 0.82 10.01 9.19
CA LYS A 23 0.19 9.07 10.11
C LYS A 23 -1.23 9.47 10.52
N THR A 24 -1.47 10.76 10.72
CA THR A 24 -2.78 11.28 11.13
C THR A 24 -3.86 11.10 10.05
N GLN A 25 -3.47 10.94 8.79
CA GLN A 25 -4.39 10.63 7.69
C GLN A 25 -4.73 9.13 7.62
N ILE A 26 -3.96 8.28 8.30
CA ILE A 26 -4.06 6.82 8.25
C ILE A 26 -4.83 6.27 9.45
N VAL A 27 -4.66 6.86 10.64
CA VAL A 27 -5.42 6.51 11.84
C VAL A 27 -6.91 6.74 11.60
N GLY A 28 -7.74 5.71 11.83
CA GLY A 28 -9.16 5.76 11.57
C GLY A 28 -9.75 4.46 11.08
N ASN A 29 -10.96 4.53 10.53
CA ASN A 29 -11.71 3.37 10.07
C ASN A 29 -11.53 3.14 8.57
N TRP A 30 -11.10 1.94 8.21
CA TRP A 30 -10.87 1.50 6.84
C TRP A 30 -11.85 0.41 6.45
N THR A 31 -12.21 0.38 5.16
CA THR A 31 -12.99 -0.70 4.55
C THR A 31 -12.18 -1.30 3.42
N PHE A 32 -11.74 -2.54 3.58
CA PHE A 32 -11.00 -3.27 2.55
C PHE A 32 -11.94 -4.21 1.81
N LYS A 33 -11.98 -4.09 0.48
CA LYS A 33 -12.70 -4.99 -0.42
C LYS A 33 -11.71 -6.01 -0.96
N ILE A 34 -11.96 -7.29 -0.72
CA ILE A 34 -11.02 -8.38 -0.98
C ILE A 34 -11.61 -9.33 -2.03
N GLU A 35 -10.81 -9.65 -3.04
CA GLU A 35 -11.10 -10.70 -4.03
C GLU A 35 -10.83 -12.10 -3.47
N PRO A 36 -11.36 -13.16 -4.11
CA PRO A 36 -11.01 -14.53 -3.75
C PRO A 36 -9.50 -14.76 -3.74
N THR A 37 -9.02 -15.56 -2.79
CA THR A 37 -7.61 -15.93 -2.74
C THR A 37 -7.21 -16.70 -4.01
N SER A 38 -6.07 -16.32 -4.58
CA SER A 38 -5.47 -17.06 -5.70
C SER A 38 -4.50 -18.10 -5.17
N SER A 39 -4.50 -19.28 -5.78
CA SER A 39 -3.45 -20.30 -5.57
C SER A 39 -2.21 -20.03 -6.41
N GLN A 40 -2.24 -19.02 -7.29
CA GLN A 40 -1.09 -18.65 -8.12
C GLN A 40 -0.08 -17.88 -7.28
N PRO A 41 1.20 -18.30 -7.23
CA PRO A 41 2.23 -17.59 -6.49
C PRO A 41 2.53 -16.20 -7.08
N ASP A 42 2.30 -16.04 -8.39
CA ASP A 42 2.62 -14.83 -9.15
C ASP A 42 1.36 -14.01 -9.47
N LEU A 43 0.45 -13.88 -8.50
CA LEU A 43 -0.75 -13.06 -8.66
C LEU A 43 -0.36 -11.61 -8.99
N ASN A 44 -0.77 -11.14 -10.16
CA ASN A 44 -0.54 -9.77 -10.60
C ASN A 44 -1.76 -8.90 -10.28
N CYS A 45 -1.67 -8.12 -9.19
CA CYS A 45 -2.74 -7.21 -8.75
C CYS A 45 -2.94 -5.99 -9.67
N ILE A 46 -2.05 -5.74 -10.64
CA ILE A 46 -2.09 -4.58 -11.55
C ILE A 46 -2.85 -4.92 -12.83
N LEU A 47 -2.68 -6.12 -13.36
CA LEU A 47 -3.31 -6.58 -14.60
C LEU A 47 -4.72 -7.15 -14.39
N HIS A 48 -5.23 -7.13 -13.15
CA HIS A 48 -6.63 -7.45 -12.89
C HIS A 48 -7.49 -6.36 -13.51
N GLY A 49 -8.42 -6.75 -14.39
CA GLY A 49 -9.38 -5.85 -15.03
C GLY A 49 -10.36 -5.24 -14.02
N GLU A 50 -11.67 -5.43 -14.22
CA GLU A 50 -12.62 -5.05 -13.18
C GLU A 50 -12.42 -5.92 -11.94
N ILE A 51 -12.11 -5.28 -10.80
CA ILE A 51 -12.03 -5.94 -9.50
C ILE A 51 -13.42 -6.45 -9.13
N ALA A 52 -13.53 -7.72 -8.75
CA ALA A 52 -14.76 -8.38 -8.30
C ALA A 52 -14.64 -8.89 -6.86
N PRO A 53 -14.70 -7.99 -5.85
CA PRO A 53 -14.57 -8.38 -4.44
C PRO A 53 -15.68 -9.33 -4.03
N ASN A 54 -15.33 -10.41 -3.31
CA ASN A 54 -16.30 -11.34 -2.74
C ASN A 54 -16.44 -11.19 -1.21
N SER A 55 -15.59 -10.38 -0.60
CA SER A 55 -15.59 -10.15 0.83
C SER A 55 -15.15 -8.73 1.18
N THR A 56 -15.58 -8.28 2.35
CA THR A 56 -15.23 -6.97 2.91
C THR A 56 -14.78 -7.17 4.35
N ILE A 57 -13.78 -6.41 4.78
CA ILE A 57 -13.39 -6.29 6.19
C ILE A 57 -13.39 -4.82 6.59
N HIS A 58 -13.85 -4.55 7.81
CA HIS A 58 -13.81 -3.24 8.42
C HIS A 58 -12.74 -3.24 9.51
N VAL A 59 -11.83 -2.27 9.48
CA VAL A 59 -10.67 -2.22 10.37
C VAL A 59 -10.54 -0.83 10.98
N SER A 60 -10.49 -0.75 12.32
CA SER A 60 -10.09 0.45 13.05
C SER A 60 -8.57 0.41 13.27
N LEU A 61 -7.87 1.47 12.86
CA LEU A 61 -6.45 1.66 13.07
C LEU A 61 -6.22 2.73 14.12
N GLU A 62 -5.59 2.36 15.22
CA GLU A 62 -5.40 3.18 16.41
C GLU A 62 -3.93 3.33 16.74
N GLU A 63 -3.58 4.46 17.36
CA GLU A 63 -2.23 4.66 17.86
C GLU A 63 -1.93 3.77 19.08
N PRO A 64 -0.66 3.35 19.27
CA PRO A 64 0.47 3.62 18.37
C PRO A 64 0.48 2.72 17.13
N ASN A 65 -0.11 1.52 17.21
CA ASN A 65 -0.01 0.48 16.18
C ASN A 65 -1.09 -0.62 16.30
N ILE A 66 -2.28 -0.33 16.84
CA ILE A 66 -3.35 -1.32 17.09
C ILE A 66 -4.30 -1.38 15.90
N ALA A 67 -4.61 -2.60 15.42
CA ALA A 67 -5.62 -2.82 14.38
C ALA A 67 -6.75 -3.71 14.94
N ASN A 68 -8.00 -3.28 14.85
CA ASN A 68 -9.17 -4.02 15.34
C ASN A 68 -10.14 -4.29 14.18
N SER A 69 -10.58 -5.54 14.02
CA SER A 69 -11.64 -5.91 13.05
C SER A 69 -13.03 -5.84 13.69
N ASP A 70 -14.05 -5.68 12.86
CA ASP A 70 -15.46 -5.82 13.25
C ASP A 70 -15.84 -7.23 13.72
N LYS A 71 -15.03 -8.24 13.38
CA LYS A 71 -15.19 -9.64 13.81
C LYS A 71 -14.54 -9.95 15.16
N GLY A 72 -13.89 -8.95 15.78
CA GLY A 72 -13.25 -9.09 17.09
C GLY A 72 -11.79 -9.55 17.04
N ASP A 73 -11.16 -9.56 15.86
CA ASP A 73 -9.72 -9.78 15.76
C ASP A 73 -8.98 -8.51 16.19
N THR A 74 -7.90 -8.68 16.95
CA THR A 74 -6.95 -7.62 17.25
C THR A 74 -5.58 -7.99 16.69
N GLY A 75 -4.92 -7.01 16.09
CA GLY A 75 -3.63 -7.15 15.45
C GLY A 75 -2.85 -5.85 15.50
N PHE A 76 -1.91 -5.70 14.58
CA PHE A 76 -1.02 -4.55 14.54
C PHE A 76 -0.87 -3.98 13.14
N TRP A 77 -0.64 -2.68 13.07
CA TRP A 77 -0.36 -1.98 11.82
C TRP A 77 0.90 -1.13 11.92
N THR A 78 1.51 -0.87 10.77
CA THR A 78 2.59 0.10 10.62
C THR A 78 2.45 0.82 9.30
N MET A 79 2.92 2.06 9.28
CA MET A 79 3.19 2.74 8.02
C MET A 79 4.38 2.09 7.32
N VAL A 80 4.36 2.10 6.00
CA VAL A 80 5.49 1.80 5.14
C VAL A 80 5.99 3.13 4.59
N ASN A 81 6.90 3.75 5.34
CA ASN A 81 7.29 5.15 5.14
C ASN A 81 6.06 6.07 4.98
N ILE A 82 6.08 6.98 4.01
CA ILE A 82 4.98 7.88 3.65
C ILE A 82 4.08 7.31 2.53
N GLU A 83 4.37 6.10 2.06
CA GLU A 83 3.89 5.59 0.77
C GLU A 83 2.85 4.49 0.90
N GLY A 84 2.73 3.86 2.07
CA GLY A 84 1.77 2.76 2.23
C GLY A 84 1.55 2.32 3.66
N ILE A 85 0.84 1.20 3.79
CA ILE A 85 0.43 0.62 5.05
C ILE A 85 0.56 -0.90 5.04
N SER A 86 0.92 -1.45 6.19
CA SER A 86 1.03 -2.88 6.45
C SER A 86 0.25 -3.24 7.71
N ILE A 87 -0.67 -4.20 7.61
CA ILE A 87 -1.57 -4.62 8.70
C ILE A 87 -1.50 -6.14 8.87
N TYR A 88 -1.23 -6.60 10.08
CA TYR A 88 -1.33 -8.01 10.46
C TYR A 88 -2.57 -8.20 11.33
N LEU A 89 -3.56 -8.95 10.84
CA LEU A 89 -4.87 -9.07 11.48
C LEU A 89 -5.55 -10.39 11.06
N GLY A 90 -6.17 -11.11 12.01
CA GLY A 90 -6.94 -12.32 11.72
C GLY A 90 -6.14 -13.44 11.02
N GLY A 91 -4.81 -13.49 11.23
CA GLY A 91 -3.91 -14.45 10.57
C GLY A 91 -3.48 -14.07 9.15
N TYR A 92 -3.87 -12.89 8.66
CA TYR A 92 -3.48 -12.36 7.35
C TYR A 92 -2.54 -11.17 7.46
N HIS A 93 -1.77 -10.92 6.39
CA HIS A 93 -0.97 -9.73 6.21
C HIS A 93 -1.52 -8.95 5.01
N TYR A 94 -2.05 -7.74 5.28
CA TYR A 94 -2.55 -6.82 4.28
C TYR A 94 -1.50 -5.74 4.01
N PHE A 95 -1.23 -5.48 2.73
CA PHE A 95 -0.30 -4.45 2.29
C PHE A 95 -0.90 -3.66 1.13
N ALA A 96 -0.78 -2.34 1.16
CA ALA A 96 -1.14 -1.47 0.06
C ALA A 96 -0.28 -0.21 0.06
N LEU A 97 -0.02 0.31 -1.14
CA LEU A 97 0.49 1.67 -1.35
C LEU A 97 -0.70 2.65 -1.38
N PHE A 98 -0.49 3.87 -0.92
CA PHE A 98 -1.51 4.92 -0.98
C PHE A 98 -1.74 5.37 -2.42
N GLN A 99 -2.99 5.68 -2.74
CA GLN A 99 -3.39 6.15 -4.04
C GLN A 99 -2.80 7.54 -4.31
N TYR A 100 -2.24 7.72 -5.50
CA TYR A 100 -1.88 9.02 -6.04
C TYR A 100 -2.43 9.14 -7.47
N ILE A 101 -2.55 10.37 -7.95
CA ILE A 101 -2.93 10.67 -9.35
C ILE A 101 -1.80 11.54 -9.90
N GLU A 102 -1.19 11.11 -11.00
CA GLU A 102 -0.29 11.96 -11.78
C GLU A 102 -1.15 12.99 -12.51
N ALA A 103 -1.14 14.24 -12.03
CA ALA A 103 -1.70 15.33 -12.79
C ALA A 103 -0.64 15.80 -13.79
N GLU A 104 -1.01 15.86 -15.08
CA GLU A 104 -0.18 16.54 -16.07
C GLU A 104 0.01 18.00 -15.64
N ASP A 105 1.25 18.49 -15.64
CA ASP A 105 1.50 19.92 -15.45
C ASP A 105 0.97 20.72 -16.66
N GLU A 106 0.87 22.05 -16.54
CA GLU A 106 0.42 22.94 -17.65
C GLU A 106 1.30 22.83 -18.91
N ALA A 107 2.44 22.14 -18.84
CA ALA A 107 3.35 21.87 -19.95
C ALA A 107 3.19 20.46 -20.55
N GLY A 108 2.24 19.64 -20.07
CA GLY A 108 1.92 18.31 -20.59
C GLY A 108 3.02 17.28 -20.35
N LYS A 109 3.78 17.40 -19.26
CA LYS A 109 4.83 16.45 -18.92
C LYS A 109 4.57 15.78 -17.57
N THR A 110 4.69 14.46 -17.56
CA THR A 110 4.82 13.63 -16.34
C THR A 110 6.27 13.47 -15.93
#